data_AF-A0AAV8C4I9-F1
#
_entry.id   AF-A0AAV8C4I9-F1
#
_cell.length_a   1.000
_cell.length_b   1.000
_cell.length_c   1.000
_cell.angle_alpha   90.00
_cell.angle_beta   90.00
_cell.angle_gamma   90.00
#
_symmetry.space_group_name_H-M   'P 1'
#
loop_
_entity.id
_entity.type
_entity.pdbx_description
1 polymer ?
#
loop_
_entity_poly.entity_id
_entity_poly.type
_entity_poly.pdbx_seq_one_letter_code
_entity_poly.pdbx_strand_id
1 'polypeptide(L)'
;MHNSRRNLSKNTSDKSEEPWLAVTLKPENFLPGVVIGFLLGLFVDFSFLSRRGAPQDTSSLPPALSKRQSQSLSSGVTGEELKVVLVVRQDLKMGAGKIASQCAHAATGLYAELLQRNRSLLRQWEQYGQAKIVVSCKNQQEMNKLKEMADRCGLPTHVVSDAGRTQVRSGSRTVLAIGPGRKADVDSITGKLRLL
;
A
#
# COMPACT_ATOMS: atom_id res chain seq x y z
N MET A 1 -39.00 62.78 -41.54
CA MET A 1 -39.87 63.09 -40.39
C MET A 1 -40.57 61.82 -39.95
N HIS A 2 -40.48 61.48 -38.66
CA HIS A 2 -41.48 60.77 -37.84
C HIS A 2 -42.12 59.46 -38.37
N ASN A 3 -41.79 58.32 -37.74
CA ASN A 3 -42.64 57.57 -36.76
C ASN A 3 -43.64 56.63 -37.49
N SER A 4 -44.06 55.45 -37.04
CA SER A 4 -43.82 54.56 -35.91
C SER A 4 -44.64 53.29 -36.19
N ARG A 5 -44.09 52.09 -35.90
CA ARG A 5 -44.80 50.87 -35.42
C ARG A 5 -45.87 50.24 -36.33
N ARG A 6 -46.14 48.92 -36.36
CA ARG A 6 -45.59 47.62 -35.92
C ARG A 6 -46.57 46.63 -36.58
N ASN A 7 -46.11 45.49 -37.08
CA ASN A 7 -46.87 44.25 -36.86
C ASN A 7 -45.96 43.04 -36.83
N LEU A 8 -46.35 42.13 -35.96
CA LEU A 8 -45.57 41.13 -35.26
C LEU A 8 -45.46 39.87 -36.11
N SER A 9 -44.23 39.45 -36.44
CA SER A 9 -43.94 38.05 -36.73
C SER A 9 -42.95 37.59 -35.67
N LYS A 10 -43.46 36.86 -34.68
CA LYS A 10 -42.65 36.04 -33.78
C LYS A 10 -42.98 34.60 -34.10
N ASN A 11 -42.13 33.96 -34.89
CA ASN A 11 -41.96 32.52 -34.83
C ASN A 11 -40.55 32.17 -35.30
N THR A 12 -39.61 32.05 -34.36
CA THR A 12 -38.42 31.22 -34.52
C THR A 12 -37.99 30.73 -33.15
N SER A 13 -37.92 29.40 -33.05
CA SER A 13 -37.38 28.57 -32.00
C SER A 13 -36.03 29.02 -31.47
N ASP A 14 -35.88 29.02 -30.15
CA ASP A 14 -34.57 28.88 -29.51
C ASP A 14 -34.66 27.70 -28.53
N LYS A 15 -34.03 26.58 -28.91
CA LYS A 15 -33.77 25.44 -28.03
C LYS A 15 -32.36 25.65 -27.49
N SER A 16 -32.26 26.06 -26.24
CA SER A 16 -31.00 26.07 -25.49
C SER A 16 -30.65 24.65 -25.05
N GLU A 17 -29.65 24.06 -25.69
CA GLU A 17 -29.00 22.81 -25.29
C GLU A 17 -28.25 23.02 -23.96
N GLU A 18 -28.85 22.59 -22.85
CA GLU A 18 -28.18 22.50 -21.55
C GLU A 18 -27.24 21.28 -21.54
N PRO A 19 -25.99 21.40 -21.04
CA PRO A 19 -25.04 20.29 -21.03
C PRO A 19 -25.55 19.17 -20.10
N TRP A 20 -25.84 18.00 -20.67
CA TRP A 20 -26.38 16.78 -20.02
C TRP A 20 -25.70 16.37 -18.70
N LEU A 21 -24.46 16.81 -18.47
CA LEU A 21 -23.73 16.62 -17.21
C LEU A 21 -24.38 17.33 -16.02
N ALA A 22 -24.98 18.50 -16.23
CA ALA A 22 -25.63 19.28 -15.17
C ALA A 22 -26.96 18.66 -14.70
N VAL A 23 -27.62 17.89 -15.57
CA VAL A 23 -28.83 17.12 -15.21
C VAL A 23 -28.48 15.88 -14.39
N THR A 24 -27.30 15.30 -14.62
CA THR A 24 -26.85 14.06 -13.97
C THR A 24 -26.36 14.28 -12.54
N LEU A 25 -25.84 15.47 -12.22
CA LEU A 25 -25.28 15.80 -10.89
C LEU A 25 -26.28 16.46 -9.93
N LYS A 26 -27.58 16.51 -10.28
CA LYS A 26 -28.59 16.99 -9.33
C LYS A 26 -28.71 16.00 -8.15
N PRO A 27 -28.81 16.47 -6.89
CA PRO A 27 -28.83 15.61 -5.71
C PRO A 27 -29.97 14.59 -5.72
N GLU A 28 -31.08 14.93 -6.39
CA GLU A 28 -32.24 14.09 -6.63
C GLU A 28 -31.97 12.87 -7.55
N ASN A 29 -30.96 12.93 -8.43
CA ASN A 29 -30.54 11.83 -9.29
C ASN A 29 -29.32 11.06 -8.74
N PHE A 30 -28.67 11.61 -7.71
CA PHE A 30 -27.48 11.03 -7.09
C PHE A 30 -27.81 9.86 -6.15
N LEU A 31 -28.90 9.98 -5.39
CA LEU A 31 -29.29 8.98 -4.38
C LEU A 31 -29.61 7.59 -4.98
N PRO A 32 -30.36 7.48 -6.10
CA PRO A 32 -30.56 6.19 -6.76
C PRO A 32 -29.24 5.56 -7.25
N GLY A 33 -28.32 6.37 -7.77
CA GLY A 33 -27.02 5.90 -8.26
C GLY A 33 -26.12 5.35 -7.15
N VAL A 34 -26.11 5.99 -5.98
CA VAL A 34 -25.35 5.52 -4.81
C VAL A 34 -25.93 4.23 -4.25
N VAL A 35 -27.26 4.09 -4.20
CA VAL A 35 -27.91 2.85 -3.72
C VAL A 35 -27.62 1.69 -4.67
N ILE A 36 -27.71 1.89 -5.99
CA ILE A 36 -27.38 0.88 -6.99
C ILE A 36 -25.90 0.49 -6.90
N GLY A 37 -25.00 1.47 -6.76
CA GLY A 37 -23.57 1.23 -6.58
C GLY A 37 -23.24 0.47 -5.30
N PHE A 38 -23.91 0.77 -4.19
CA PHE A 38 -23.74 0.08 -2.91
C PHE A 38 -24.27 -1.36 -2.98
N LEU A 39 -25.43 -1.59 -3.60
CA LEU A 39 -25.99 -2.93 -3.76
C LEU A 39 -25.14 -3.81 -4.71
N LEU A 40 -24.64 -3.25 -5.81
CA LEU A 40 -23.71 -3.96 -6.70
C LEU A 40 -22.37 -4.24 -6.01
N GLY A 41 -21.85 -3.29 -5.24
CA GLY A 41 -20.64 -3.46 -4.42
C GLY A 41 -20.80 -4.59 -3.39
N LEU A 42 -21.92 -4.60 -2.65
CA LEU A 42 -22.24 -5.67 -1.71
C LEU A 42 -22.44 -7.03 -2.40
N PHE A 43 -22.96 -7.08 -3.63
CA PHE A 43 -23.15 -8.34 -4.36
C PHE A 43 -21.81 -8.94 -4.84
N VAL A 44 -20.85 -8.09 -5.22
CA VAL A 44 -19.47 -8.52 -5.55
C VAL A 44 -18.74 -9.00 -4.29
N ASP A 45 -18.91 -8.32 -3.15
CA ASP A 45 -18.35 -8.74 -1.86
C ASP A 45 -19.01 -10.02 -1.31
N PHE A 46 -20.33 -10.18 -1.47
CA PHE A 46 -21.07 -11.37 -1.00
C PHE A 46 -20.70 -12.63 -1.80
N SER A 47 -20.40 -12.47 -3.10
CA SER A 47 -19.88 -13.54 -3.95
C SER A 47 -18.46 -13.98 -3.56
N PHE A 48 -17.70 -13.09 -2.91
CA PHE A 48 -16.37 -13.41 -2.36
C PHE A 48 -16.47 -14.05 -0.97
N LEU A 49 -17.43 -13.63 -0.15
CA LEU A 49 -17.69 -14.21 1.18
C LEU A 49 -18.30 -15.63 1.11
N SER A 50 -19.12 -15.92 0.09
CA SER A 50 -19.70 -17.26 -0.15
C SER A 50 -18.69 -18.32 -0.63
N ARG A 51 -17.44 -17.95 -0.96
CA ARG A 51 -16.37 -18.92 -1.28
C ARG A 51 -15.59 -19.43 -0.05
N ARG A 52 -15.87 -18.94 1.16
CA ARG A 52 -15.39 -19.56 2.40
C ARG A 52 -16.46 -20.50 2.94
N GLY A 53 -16.40 -21.75 2.48
CA GLY A 53 -17.28 -22.82 2.94
C GLY A 53 -17.18 -23.08 4.45
N ALA A 54 -18.33 -23.43 5.02
CA ALA A 54 -18.48 -24.17 6.27
C ALA A 54 -18.85 -25.64 5.95
N PRO A 55 -18.99 -26.56 6.92
CA PRO A 55 -18.14 -26.95 8.05
C PRO A 55 -17.86 -28.48 8.04
N GLN A 56 -16.97 -29.00 8.90
CA GLN A 56 -17.08 -30.40 9.36
C GLN A 56 -16.78 -30.52 10.85
N ASP A 57 -17.69 -31.22 11.52
CA ASP A 57 -17.83 -31.40 12.96
C ASP A 57 -17.38 -32.80 13.42
N THR A 58 -16.84 -32.84 14.65
CA THR A 58 -16.98 -33.84 15.73
C THR A 58 -16.26 -35.21 15.75
N SER A 59 -15.59 -35.40 16.90
CA SER A 59 -15.58 -36.57 17.83
C SER A 59 -14.54 -37.69 17.69
N SER A 60 -13.59 -37.75 18.64
CA SER A 60 -13.48 -38.79 19.69
C SER A 60 -12.03 -38.94 20.26
N LEU A 61 -11.94 -39.02 21.59
CA LEU A 61 -10.82 -39.51 22.44
C LEU A 61 -11.23 -40.90 23.01
N PRO A 62 -10.42 -41.72 23.73
CA PRO A 62 -9.16 -41.45 24.47
C PRO A 62 -8.10 -42.61 24.34
N PRO A 63 -7.27 -42.95 25.36
CA PRO A 63 -5.92 -42.44 25.61
C PRO A 63 -4.83 -43.54 25.53
N ALA A 64 -3.60 -43.19 25.16
CA ALA A 64 -2.45 -44.06 25.43
C ALA A 64 -1.16 -43.26 25.65
N LEU A 65 -0.59 -43.47 26.83
CA LEU A 65 0.70 -42.97 27.29
C LEU A 65 1.82 -43.30 26.31
N SER A 66 2.53 -42.28 25.83
CA SER A 66 3.95 -42.41 25.50
C SER A 66 4.71 -41.20 26.02
N LYS A 67 5.34 -41.42 27.16
CA LYS A 67 6.26 -40.51 27.83
C LYS A 67 7.54 -40.46 26.99
N ARG A 68 7.61 -39.56 26.01
CA ARG A 68 8.86 -39.28 25.29
C ARG A 68 9.30 -37.86 25.62
N GLN A 69 10.21 -37.77 26.59
CA GLN A 69 10.99 -36.58 26.88
C GLN A 69 11.70 -36.15 25.60
N SER A 70 11.12 -35.17 24.91
CA SER A 70 11.80 -34.38 23.90
C SER A 70 11.96 -33.02 24.54
N GLN A 71 13.21 -32.72 24.88
CA GLN A 71 13.63 -31.51 25.55
C GLN A 71 12.92 -30.30 24.96
N SER A 72 12.10 -29.67 25.81
CA SER A 72 11.57 -28.34 25.57
C SER A 72 12.75 -27.36 25.57
N LEU A 73 13.37 -27.19 24.40
CA LEU A 73 13.89 -25.87 24.06
C LEU A 73 12.66 -25.01 23.82
N SER A 74 12.14 -24.47 24.90
CA SER A 74 11.42 -23.21 24.87
C SER A 74 12.41 -22.17 24.33
N SER A 75 12.60 -22.12 23.02
CA SER A 75 12.90 -20.86 22.35
C SER A 75 11.68 -20.01 22.63
N GLY A 76 11.76 -19.26 23.73
CA GLY A 76 10.71 -18.37 24.16
C GLY A 76 10.23 -17.62 22.94
N VAL A 77 8.91 -17.56 22.79
CA VAL A 77 8.26 -16.52 21.99
C VAL A 77 8.61 -15.21 22.68
N THR A 78 9.85 -14.75 22.55
CA THR A 78 10.12 -13.34 22.57
C THR A 78 9.36 -12.84 21.35
N GLY A 79 8.33 -12.04 21.58
CA GLY A 79 7.62 -11.35 20.51
C GLY A 79 8.57 -10.35 19.86
N GLU A 80 9.56 -10.85 19.12
CA GLU A 80 10.59 -10.04 18.49
C GLU A 80 9.93 -9.25 17.38
N GLU A 81 9.75 -7.96 17.66
CA GLU A 81 9.16 -7.00 16.74
C GLU A 81 9.89 -7.05 15.40
N LEU A 82 9.16 -7.45 14.35
CA LEU A 82 9.61 -7.37 12.98
C LEU A 82 9.25 -6.01 12.41
N LYS A 83 10.20 -5.39 11.70
CA LYS A 83 9.98 -4.09 11.07
C LYS A 83 10.62 -3.99 9.69
N VAL A 84 10.06 -3.09 8.89
CA VAL A 84 10.66 -2.60 7.64
C VAL A 84 11.08 -1.16 7.84
N VAL A 85 12.27 -0.81 7.36
CA VAL A 85 12.73 0.58 7.30
C VAL A 85 12.81 1.03 5.85
N LEU A 86 12.18 2.17 5.55
CA LEU A 86 12.15 2.82 4.25
C LEU A 86 13.13 3.99 4.28
N VAL A 87 14.27 3.83 3.60
CA VAL A 87 15.35 4.80 3.54
C VAL A 87 15.17 5.71 2.33
N VAL A 88 14.87 6.99 2.59
CA VAL A 88 14.59 8.01 1.57
C VAL A 88 15.82 8.87 1.32
N ARG A 89 16.13 9.13 0.05
CA ARG A 89 17.21 10.06 -0.34
C ARG A 89 16.80 11.53 -0.22
N GLN A 90 17.59 12.30 0.52
CA GLN A 90 17.37 13.73 0.75
C GLN A 90 17.95 14.64 -0.33
N ASP A 91 18.99 14.19 -1.04
CA ASP A 91 19.60 14.94 -2.15
C ASP A 91 18.64 15.13 -3.33
N LEU A 92 17.63 14.28 -3.47
CA LEU A 92 16.62 14.36 -4.53
C LEU A 92 15.55 15.43 -4.29
N LYS A 93 15.50 16.05 -3.10
CA LYS A 93 14.54 17.12 -2.74
C LYS A 93 13.09 16.80 -3.11
N MET A 94 12.69 15.55 -2.91
CA MET A 94 11.33 15.10 -3.20
C MET A 94 10.33 15.78 -2.26
N GLY A 95 9.21 16.27 -2.80
CA GLY A 95 8.09 16.74 -1.99
C GLY A 95 7.36 15.58 -1.29
N ALA A 96 6.60 15.89 -0.23
CA ALA A 96 5.95 14.90 0.63
C ALA A 96 5.09 13.87 -0.14
N GLY A 97 4.30 14.32 -1.13
CA GLY A 97 3.48 13.41 -1.95
C GLY A 97 4.30 12.42 -2.77
N LYS A 98 5.43 12.87 -3.35
CA LYS A 98 6.34 11.99 -4.10
C LYS A 98 7.04 11.01 -3.15
N ILE A 99 7.49 11.47 -1.98
CA ILE A 99 8.06 10.60 -0.94
C ILE A 99 7.06 9.50 -0.56
N ALA A 100 5.82 9.86 -0.25
CA ALA A 100 4.79 8.91 0.15
C ALA A 100 4.55 7.83 -0.93
N SER A 101 4.40 8.25 -2.19
CA SER A 101 4.26 7.34 -3.33
C SER A 101 5.47 6.40 -3.47
N GLN A 102 6.69 6.92 -3.38
CA GLN A 102 7.91 6.12 -3.54
C GLN A 102 8.10 5.13 -2.37
N CYS A 103 7.77 5.53 -1.15
CA CYS A 103 7.73 4.64 0.02
C CYS A 103 6.69 3.52 -0.16
N ALA A 104 5.50 3.85 -0.69
CA ALA A 104 4.47 2.85 -1.01
C ALA A 104 4.93 1.86 -2.08
N HIS A 105 5.59 2.34 -3.14
CA HIS A 105 6.21 1.47 -4.14
C HIS A 105 7.29 0.57 -3.54
N ALA A 106 8.12 1.09 -2.64
CA ALA A 106 9.18 0.31 -2.01
C ALA A 106 8.62 -0.80 -1.13
N ALA A 107 7.60 -0.48 -0.32
CA ALA A 107 6.95 -1.44 0.55
C ALA A 107 6.19 -2.52 -0.22
N THR A 108 5.46 -2.15 -1.28
CA THR A 108 4.68 -3.10 -2.09
C THR A 108 5.58 -3.97 -2.98
N GLY A 109 6.67 -3.43 -3.52
CA GLY A 109 7.69 -4.21 -4.23
C GLY A 109 8.35 -5.26 -3.34
N LEU A 110 8.77 -4.86 -2.14
CA LEU A 110 9.30 -5.77 -1.12
C LEU A 110 8.27 -6.85 -0.74
N TYR A 111 7.02 -6.46 -0.53
CA TYR A 111 5.92 -7.38 -0.22
C TYR A 111 5.75 -8.44 -1.33
N ALA A 112 5.71 -8.01 -2.59
CA ALA A 112 5.54 -8.91 -3.74
C ALA A 112 6.71 -9.91 -3.88
N GLU A 113 7.95 -9.46 -3.64
CA GLU A 113 9.12 -10.33 -3.63
C GLU A 113 9.05 -11.38 -2.52
N LEU A 114 8.67 -10.98 -1.30
CA LEU A 114 8.53 -11.90 -0.16
C LEU A 114 7.38 -12.87 -0.34
N LEU A 115 6.29 -12.44 -0.98
CA LEU A 115 5.18 -13.32 -1.30
C LEU A 115 5.62 -14.48 -2.20
N GLN A 116 6.66 -14.31 -3.00
CA GLN A 116 7.22 -15.37 -3.84
C GLN A 116 8.35 -16.14 -3.14
N ARG A 117 9.23 -15.44 -2.40
CA ARG A 117 10.49 -16.01 -1.90
C ARG A 117 10.46 -16.45 -0.45
N ASN A 118 9.67 -15.80 0.40
CA ASN A 118 9.64 -16.08 1.84
C ASN A 118 8.28 -15.72 2.48
N ARG A 119 7.24 -16.51 2.16
CA ARG A 119 5.90 -16.31 2.70
C ARG A 119 5.79 -16.43 4.21
N SER A 120 6.67 -17.22 4.84
CA SER A 120 6.66 -17.40 6.29
C SER A 120 7.06 -16.11 7.00
N LEU A 121 8.18 -15.49 6.59
CA LEU A 121 8.62 -14.21 7.13
C LEU A 121 7.60 -13.11 6.89
N LEU A 122 7.00 -13.09 5.69
CA LEU A 122 5.95 -12.14 5.35
C LEU A 122 4.76 -12.24 6.31
N ARG A 123 4.23 -13.45 6.52
CA ARG A 123 3.11 -13.71 7.44
C ARG A 123 3.42 -13.33 8.88
N GLN A 124 4.64 -13.60 9.35
CA GLN A 124 5.06 -13.18 10.69
C GLN A 124 5.01 -11.65 10.81
N TRP A 125 5.60 -10.94 9.85
CA TRP A 125 5.57 -9.47 9.87
C TRP A 125 4.15 -8.92 9.80
N GLU A 126 3.25 -9.52 9.01
CA GLU A 126 1.82 -9.18 8.99
C GLU A 126 1.16 -9.38 10.35
N GLN A 127 1.43 -10.50 11.03
CA GLN A 127 0.92 -10.79 12.38
C GLN A 127 1.44 -9.80 13.44
N TYR A 128 2.64 -9.27 13.26
CA TYR A 128 3.23 -8.22 14.11
C TYR A 128 2.85 -6.80 13.69
N GLY A 129 1.74 -6.63 12.95
CA GLY A 129 1.22 -5.30 12.62
C GLY A 129 2.00 -4.58 11.53
N GLN A 130 2.87 -5.29 10.80
CA GLN A 130 3.54 -4.84 9.58
C GLN A 130 4.22 -3.46 9.69
N ALA A 131 4.96 -3.24 10.79
CA ALA A 131 5.60 -1.97 11.12
C ALA A 131 6.52 -1.46 9.99
N LYS A 132 6.38 -0.18 9.66
CA LYS A 132 7.16 0.54 8.63
C LYS A 132 7.65 1.85 9.22
N ILE A 133 8.96 2.07 9.21
CA ILE A 133 9.58 3.31 9.71
C ILE A 133 10.25 4.00 8.54
N VAL A 134 10.03 5.30 8.38
CA VAL A 134 10.65 6.08 7.30
C VAL A 134 11.81 6.89 7.86
N VAL A 135 12.99 6.70 7.27
CA VAL A 135 14.23 7.39 7.64
C VAL A 135 14.87 8.04 6.42
N SER A 136 15.85 8.91 6.66
CA SER A 136 16.55 9.64 5.62
C SER A 136 18.01 9.24 5.50
N CYS A 137 18.51 9.19 4.26
CA CYS A 137 19.93 9.17 3.93
C CYS A 137 20.29 10.37 3.05
N LYS A 138 21.57 10.75 3.05
CA LYS A 138 22.09 11.93 2.38
C LYS A 138 22.05 11.79 0.85
N ASN A 139 22.46 10.64 0.33
CA ASN A 139 22.66 10.43 -1.11
C ASN A 139 22.68 8.95 -1.52
N GLN A 140 22.84 8.69 -2.82
CA GLN A 140 22.87 7.33 -3.38
C GLN A 140 24.01 6.47 -2.84
N GLN A 141 25.18 7.07 -2.55
CA GLN A 141 26.33 6.32 -2.07
C GLN A 141 26.07 5.78 -0.66
N GLU A 142 25.46 6.57 0.22
CA GLU A 142 25.03 6.11 1.54
C GLU A 142 23.95 5.04 1.44
N MET A 143 22.95 5.21 0.57
CA MET A 143 21.93 4.19 0.31
C MET A 143 22.54 2.86 -0.16
N ASN A 144 23.51 2.89 -1.07
CA ASN A 144 24.18 1.68 -1.56
C ASN A 144 24.93 0.96 -0.42
N LYS A 145 25.64 1.71 0.45
CA LYS A 145 26.30 1.14 1.63
C LYS A 145 25.31 0.47 2.58
N LEU A 146 24.17 1.11 2.84
CA LEU A 146 23.10 0.54 3.67
C LEU A 146 22.54 -0.75 3.07
N LYS A 147 22.34 -0.78 1.75
CA LYS A 147 21.90 -1.99 1.04
C LYS A 147 22.93 -3.11 1.17
N GLU A 148 24.21 -2.84 0.93
CA GLU A 148 25.28 -3.84 1.07
C GLU A 148 25.36 -4.39 2.50
N MET A 149 25.18 -3.53 3.51
CA MET A 149 25.11 -3.99 4.90
C MET A 149 23.90 -4.91 5.14
N ALA A 150 22.72 -4.54 4.65
CA ALA A 150 21.52 -5.36 4.76
C ALA A 150 21.65 -6.71 4.05
N ASP A 151 22.21 -6.72 2.83
CA ASP A 151 22.45 -7.93 2.05
C ASP A 151 23.42 -8.88 2.80
N ARG A 152 24.48 -8.35 3.42
CA ARG A 152 25.42 -9.14 4.25
C ARG A 152 24.77 -9.71 5.51
N CYS A 153 23.79 -9.02 6.09
CA CYS A 153 23.01 -9.51 7.22
C CYS A 153 21.88 -10.47 6.80
N GLY A 154 21.72 -10.76 5.50
CA GLY A 154 20.65 -11.62 4.99
C GLY A 154 19.26 -10.98 5.11
N LEU A 155 19.17 -9.66 5.27
CA LEU A 155 17.89 -8.96 5.33
C LEU A 155 17.33 -8.76 3.92
N PRO A 156 16.02 -8.98 3.71
CA PRO A 156 15.40 -8.66 2.43
C PRO A 156 15.52 -7.16 2.13
N THR A 157 15.76 -6.82 0.87
CA THR A 157 15.84 -5.43 0.41
C THR A 157 15.09 -5.24 -0.89
N HIS A 158 14.52 -4.05 -1.09
CA HIS A 158 13.91 -3.65 -2.37
C HIS A 158 14.24 -2.19 -2.67
N VAL A 159 14.56 -1.87 -3.91
CA VAL A 159 14.97 -0.52 -4.33
C VAL A 159 14.02 0.00 -5.39
N VAL A 160 13.45 1.18 -5.15
CA VAL A 160 12.68 1.91 -6.14
C VAL A 160 13.59 2.89 -6.88
N SER A 161 13.37 3.00 -8.18
CA SER A 161 14.01 4.01 -9.02
C SER A 161 12.94 4.89 -9.66
N ASP A 162 13.23 6.19 -9.80
CA ASP A 162 12.32 7.08 -10.51
C ASP A 162 12.27 6.71 -12.00
N ALA A 163 11.06 6.54 -12.52
CA ALA A 163 10.82 6.22 -13.93
C ALA A 163 11.07 7.40 -14.88
N GLY A 164 11.56 8.53 -14.37
CA GLY A 164 11.96 9.69 -15.18
C GLY A 164 10.79 10.58 -15.61
N ARG A 165 9.66 10.55 -14.89
CA ARG A 165 8.51 11.44 -15.15
C ARG A 165 8.61 12.79 -14.41
N THR A 166 9.76 13.09 -13.80
CA THR A 166 10.00 14.33 -13.03
C THR A 166 11.42 14.86 -13.25
N GLN A 167 11.72 16.02 -12.66
CA GLN A 167 12.99 16.76 -12.75
C GLN A 167 14.23 16.05 -12.17
N VAL A 168 14.09 14.80 -11.69
CA VAL A 168 15.20 13.98 -11.21
C VAL A 168 15.76 13.18 -12.39
N ARG A 169 17.10 13.03 -12.47
CA ARG A 169 17.75 12.22 -13.51
C ARG A 169 17.12 10.82 -13.58
N SER A 170 16.66 10.44 -14.77
CA SER A 170 16.00 9.14 -15.01
C SER A 170 16.84 7.98 -14.47
N GLY A 171 16.21 7.00 -13.82
CA GLY A 171 16.87 5.84 -13.23
C GLY A 171 17.55 6.09 -11.87
N SER A 172 17.38 7.27 -11.27
CA SER A 172 17.88 7.53 -9.91
C SER A 172 17.13 6.67 -8.89
N ARG A 173 17.87 5.92 -8.07
CA ARG A 173 17.31 5.19 -6.91
C ARG A 173 16.75 6.20 -5.93
N THR A 174 15.50 6.06 -5.52
CA THR A 174 14.77 7.03 -4.69
C THR A 174 14.63 6.56 -3.25
N VAL A 175 14.15 5.33 -3.06
CA VAL A 175 13.85 4.72 -1.76
C VAL A 175 14.37 3.29 -1.74
N LEU A 176 14.97 2.90 -0.61
CA LEU A 176 15.41 1.54 -0.30
C LEU A 176 14.57 1.03 0.87
N ALA A 177 13.89 -0.10 0.70
CA ALA A 177 13.29 -0.85 1.79
C ALA A 177 14.29 -1.88 2.33
N ILE A 178 14.40 -1.97 3.67
CA ILE A 178 15.22 -2.96 4.39
C ILE A 178 14.32 -3.69 5.39
N GLY A 179 14.36 -5.02 5.38
CA GLY A 179 13.50 -5.89 6.18
C GLY A 179 12.39 -6.56 5.34
N PRO A 180 11.37 -7.17 5.95
CA PRO A 180 11.14 -7.30 7.39
C PRO A 180 12.29 -8.04 8.06
N GLY A 181 12.70 -7.55 9.22
CA GLY A 181 13.72 -8.20 10.05
C GLY A 181 13.51 -7.85 11.51
N ARG A 182 14.16 -8.60 12.39
CA ARG A 182 14.14 -8.33 13.82
C ARG A 182 14.64 -6.92 14.08
N LYS A 183 14.01 -6.23 15.03
CA LYS A 183 14.35 -4.85 15.40
C LYS A 183 15.87 -4.65 15.56
N ALA A 184 16.55 -5.52 16.30
CA ALA A 184 17.99 -5.42 16.54
C ALA A 184 18.83 -5.51 15.26
N ASP A 185 18.51 -6.47 14.38
CA ASP A 185 19.23 -6.67 13.12
C ASP A 185 19.06 -5.46 12.20
N VAL A 186 17.84 -4.95 12.08
CA VAL A 186 17.54 -3.76 11.26
C VAL A 186 18.19 -2.50 11.86
N ASP A 187 18.12 -2.31 13.17
CA ASP A 187 18.71 -1.14 13.86
C ASP A 187 20.23 -1.11 13.83
N SER A 188 20.90 -2.26 13.73
CA SER A 188 22.35 -2.32 13.54
C SER A 188 22.80 -1.60 12.26
N ILE A 189 21.90 -1.49 11.28
CA ILE A 189 22.16 -0.84 9.97
C ILE A 189 21.56 0.57 9.94
N THR A 190 20.31 0.72 10.37
CA THR A 190 19.54 1.96 10.16
C THR A 190 19.39 2.82 11.41
N GLY A 191 19.78 2.34 12.60
CA GLY A 191 19.47 2.98 13.88
C GLY A 191 20.11 4.36 14.09
N LYS A 192 21.13 4.71 13.30
CA LYS A 192 21.78 6.04 13.32
C LYS A 192 21.18 7.03 12.31
N LEU A 193 20.27 6.56 11.45
CA LEU A 193 19.62 7.41 10.46
C LEU A 193 18.53 8.24 11.13
N ARG A 194 18.32 9.46 10.62
CA ARG A 194 17.27 10.34 11.14
C ARG A 194 15.92 9.92 10.58
N LEU A 195 14.90 9.96 11.43
CA LEU A 195 13.50 9.90 10.99
C LEU A 195 13.25 11.01 9.96
N LEU A 196 12.42 10.68 8.97
CA LEU A 196 12.09 11.58 7.87
C LEU A 196 11.06 12.64 8.28
#